data_AF-A0AAV0P423-F1
#
_entry.id   AF-A0AAV0P423-F1
#
_cell.length_a   1.000
_cell.length_b   1.000
_cell.length_c   1.000
_cell.angle_alpha   90.00
_cell.angle_beta   90.00
_cell.angle_gamma   90.00
#
_symmetry.space_group_name_H-M   'P 1'
#
loop_
_entity.id
_entity.type
_entity.pdbx_description
1 polymer ?
#
loop_
_entity_poly.entity_id
_entity_poly.type
_entity_poly.pdbx_seq_one_letter_code
_entity_poly.pdbx_strand_id
1 'polypeptide(L)' 'MGAGVLPPAGKEAAAAVDGGGEVTYIRARFERVVGSKDSEALYMINPDGAAGAELSLFFVRAH' A
#
# COMPACT_ATOMS: atom_id res chain seq x y z
N MET A 1 0.05 7.73 10.32
CA MET A 1 -0.21 6.35 9.87
C MET A 1 -1.36 5.78 10.70
N GLY A 2 -2.17 4.89 10.14
CA GLY A 2 -3.22 4.17 10.87
C GLY A 2 -3.46 2.79 10.25
N ALA A 3 -4.11 1.90 10.99
CA ALA A 3 -4.47 0.55 10.52
C ALA A 3 -5.96 0.31 10.70
N GLY A 4 -6.52 -0.59 9.90
CA GLY A 4 -7.93 -0.97 9.99
C GLY A 4 -8.20 -2.29 9.29
N VAL A 5 -9.44 -2.76 9.40
CA VAL A 5 -9.91 -3.98 8.72
C VAL A 5 -10.93 -3.54 7.66
N LEU A 6 -10.76 -4.01 6.44
CA LEU A 6 -11.74 -3.79 5.38
C LEU A 6 -12.98 -4.65 5.67
N PRO A 7 -14.19 -4.12 5.41
CA PRO A 7 -15.39 -4.92 5.53
C PRO A 7 -15.31 -6.14 4.60
N PRO A 8 -15.92 -7.27 4.98
CA PRO A 8 -15.95 -8.46 4.15
C PRO A 8 -16.56 -8.09 2.80
N ALA A 9 -15.80 -8.30 1.75
CA ALA A 9 -16.25 -7.98 0.42
C ALA A 9 -17.37 -8.96 0.02
N GLY A 10 -18.35 -8.50 -0.77
CA GLY A 10 -19.41 -9.37 -1.28
C GLY A 10 -18.84 -10.59 -2.01
N LYS A 11 -19.66 -11.63 -2.25
CA LYS A 11 -19.26 -12.97 -2.74
C LYS A 11 -18.16 -13.00 -3.83
N GLU A 12 -18.06 -11.98 -4.68
CA GLU A 12 -17.08 -11.89 -5.77
C GLU A 12 -15.67 -11.48 -5.32
N ALA A 13 -15.53 -10.66 -4.28
CA ALA A 13 -14.22 -10.20 -3.80
C ALA A 13 -13.65 -11.08 -2.67
N ALA A 14 -14.46 -11.96 -2.08
CA ALA A 14 -14.01 -13.06 -1.23
C ALA A 14 -13.16 -14.10 -1.98
N ALA A 15 -13.19 -14.13 -3.32
CA ALA A 15 -12.36 -15.00 -4.14
C ALA A 15 -10.96 -14.43 -4.43
N ALA A 16 -10.76 -13.12 -4.27
CA ALA A 16 -9.47 -12.46 -4.51
C ALA A 16 -8.52 -12.53 -3.30
N VAL A 17 -9.06 -12.81 -2.10
CA VAL A 17 -8.28 -13.03 -0.89
C VAL A 17 -8.53 -14.47 -0.48
N ASP A 18 -7.50 -15.30 -0.64
CA ASP A 18 -7.53 -16.73 -0.40
C ASP A 18 -8.12 -17.02 1.00
N GLY A 19 -9.40 -17.39 1.05
CA GLY A 19 -10.08 -17.79 2.28
C GLY A 19 -10.93 -16.75 2.99
N GLY A 20 -11.69 -15.88 2.29
CA GLY A 20 -12.90 -15.21 2.84
C GLY A 20 -12.74 -14.52 4.19
N GLY A 21 -11.52 -14.10 4.52
CA GLY A 21 -11.12 -13.62 5.84
C GLY A 21 -11.07 -12.10 5.92
N GLU A 22 -10.91 -11.61 7.15
CA GLU A 22 -10.72 -10.19 7.43
C GLU A 22 -9.46 -9.66 6.75
N VAL A 23 -9.60 -8.68 5.85
CA VAL A 23 -8.47 -8.04 5.17
C VAL A 23 -8.01 -6.85 6.00
N THR A 24 -6.83 -6.94 6.60
CA THR A 24 -6.24 -5.81 7.33
C THR A 24 -5.49 -4.90 6.36
N TYR A 25 -5.60 -3.58 6.55
CA TYR A 25 -4.91 -2.58 5.75
C TYR A 25 -4.23 -1.52 6.62
N ILE A 26 -3.23 -0.87 6.04
CA ILE A 26 -2.53 0.28 6.61
C ILE A 26 -2.78 1.50 5.72
N ARG A 27 -3.13 2.62 6.35
CA ARG A 27 -3.27 3.92 5.71
C ARG A 27 -2.15 4.85 6.17
N ALA A 28 -1.34 5.30 5.23
CA ALA A 28 -0.28 6.28 5.46
C ALA A 28 -0.27 7.35 4.36
N ARG A 29 0.46 8.44 4.60
CA ARG A 29 0.81 9.39 3.54
C ARG A 29 2.07 8.89 2.86
N PHE A 30 2.15 9.06 1.55
CA PHE A 30 3.32 8.66 0.77
C PHE A 30 3.79 9.83 -0.07
N GLU A 31 5.12 9.96 -0.19
CA GLU A 31 5.74 10.76 -1.23
C GLU A 31 5.96 9.88 -2.46
N ARG A 32 5.45 10.31 -3.61
CA ARG A 32 5.61 9.61 -4.89
C ARG A 32 6.75 10.22 -5.68
N VAL A 33 7.70 9.39 -6.07
CA VAL A 33 8.83 9.76 -6.92
C VAL A 33 8.80 8.93 -8.20
N VAL A 34 8.74 9.61 -9.35
CA VAL A 34 8.78 8.95 -10.66
C VAL A 34 10.23 8.79 -11.08
N GLY A 35 10.71 7.56 -11.18
CA GLY A 35 12.08 7.28 -11.60
C GLY A 35 12.23 7.29 -13.12
N SER A 36 11.27 6.71 -13.84
CA SER A 36 11.24 6.67 -15.31
C SER A 36 9.80 6.51 -15.83
N LYS A 37 9.64 6.35 -17.15
CA LYS A 37 8.33 6.00 -17.77
C LYS A 37 7.71 4.72 -17.21
N ASP A 38 8.57 3.81 -16.74
CA ASP A 38 8.21 2.45 -16.35
C ASP A 38 8.51 2.17 -14.87
N SER A 39 8.98 3.16 -14.10
CA SER A 39 9.28 2.98 -12.69
C SER A 39 8.89 4.16 -11.80
N GLU A 40 8.38 3.83 -10.62
CA GLU A 40 8.04 4.79 -9.57
C GLU A 40 8.29 4.21 -8.17
N ALA A 41 8.55 5.09 -7.22
CA ALA A 41 8.74 4.78 -5.81
C ALA A 41 7.71 5.53 -4.95
N LEU A 42 7.20 4.86 -3.91
CA LEU A 42 6.37 5.46 -2.88
C LEU A 42 7.09 5.34 -1.53
N TYR A 43 7.45 6.48 -0.94
CA TYR A 43 8.09 6.56 0.37
C TYR A 43 7.03 6.87 1.43
N MET A 44 6.86 5.99 2.41
CA MET A 44 5.95 6.26 3.52
C MET A 44 6.45 7.44 4.35
N ILE A 45 5.58 8.41 4.59
CA ILE A 45 5.87 9.60 5.39
C ILE A 45 5.46 9.32 6.84
N ASN A 46 6.41 9.44 7.76
CA ASN A 46 6.12 9.36 9.19
C ASN A 46 5.26 10.56 9.62
N PRO A 47 4.19 10.33 10.40
CA PRO A 47 3.28 11.41 10.81
C PRO A 47 3.93 12.44 11.75
N ASP A 48 5.01 12.07 12.43
CA ASP A 48 5.82 12.91 13.31
C ASP A 48 6.95 13.66 12.57
N GLY A 49 7.12 13.43 11.26
CA GLY A 49 8.17 14.04 10.47
C GLY A 49 9.58 13.50 10.77
N ALA A 50 9.71 12.36 11.47
CA ALA A 50 11.00 11.73 11.70
C ALA A 50 11.68 11.34 10.37
N ALA A 51 13.01 11.50 10.32
CA ALA A 51 13.79 11.28 9.10
C ALA A 51 13.85 9.78 8.74
N GLY A 52 13.47 9.46 7.50
CA GLY A 52 13.56 8.11 6.92
C GLY A 52 12.20 7.43 6.74
N ALA A 53 11.95 6.85 5.56
CA ALA A 53 10.73 6.08 5.31
C ALA A 53 10.87 4.69 5.93
N GLU A 54 9.99 4.33 6.86
CA GLU A 54 9.94 2.97 7.45
C GLU A 54 9.62 1.90 6.39
N LEU A 55 8.85 2.29 5.37
CA LEU A 55 8.49 1.44 4.23
C LEU A 55 8.63 2.22 2.92
N SER A 56 9.29 1.60 1.96
CA SER A 56 9.36 2.09 0.58
C SER A 56 8.86 1.01 -0.37
N LEU A 57 7.96 1.36 -1.28
CA LEU A 57 7.51 0.45 -2.34
C LEU A 57 8.05 0.94 -3.69
N PHE A 58 8.63 0.02 -4.46
CA PHE A 58 9.14 0.32 -5.80
C PHE A 58 8.37 -0.51 -6.83
N PHE A 59 7.78 0.17 -7.81
CA PHE A 59 7.06 -0.45 -8.91
C PHE A 59 7.87 -0.36 -10.19
N VAL A 60 7.88 -1.45 -10.94
CA VAL A 60 8.42 -1.54 -12.29
C VAL A 60 7.36 -2.17 -13.19
N ARG A 61 7.10 -1.58 -14.34
CA ARG A 61 6.21 -2.15 -15.34
C ARG A 61 6.90 -3.31 -16.05
N ALA A 62 6.36 -4.52 -15.94
CA ALA A 62 6.76 -5.65 -16.77
C ALA A 62 6.16 -5.51 -18.17
N HIS A 63 6.93 -5.85 -19.20
CA HIS A 63 6.54 -5.83 -20.61
C HIS A 63 5.85 -7.12 -21.03
#